data_AF-A0A0N1C0C1-F1
#
_entry.id   AF-A0A0N1C0C1-F1
#
_cell.length_a   1.000
_cell.length_b   1.000
_cell.length_c   1.000
_cell.angle_alpha   90.00
_cell.angle_beta   90.00
_cell.angle_gamma   90.00
#
_symmetry.space_group_name_H-M   'P 1'
#
loop_
_entity.id
_entity.type
_entity.pdbx_description
1 polymer ?
#
loop_
_entity_poly.entity_id
_entity_poly.type
_entity_poly.pdbx_seq_one_letter_code
_entity_poly.pdbx_strand_id
1 'polypeptide(L)' 'MRTILFASTALAFAMTSNAAFAQNTTSDAAAESQREDDNAIVVTARLRNERLIDVPLAVSVTTAEQLGRDQIYSLTDL' A
#
# COMPACT_ATOMS: atom_id res chain seq x y z
N MET A 1 -16.47 -4.37 60.70
CA MET A 1 -16.89 -3.59 59.51
C MET A 1 -15.73 -2.74 58.94
N ARG A 2 -14.56 -3.33 58.65
CA ARG A 2 -13.42 -2.61 58.05
C ARG A 2 -12.85 -3.33 56.81
N THR A 3 -13.14 -4.61 56.64
CA THR A 3 -12.64 -5.46 55.55
C THR A 3 -13.43 -5.36 54.25
N ILE A 4 -14.60 -4.71 54.27
CA ILE A 4 -15.46 -4.55 53.06
C ILE A 4 -15.03 -3.34 52.21
N LEU A 5 -14.25 -2.40 52.77
CA LEU A 5 -13.83 -1.19 52.05
C LEU A 5 -12.66 -1.42 51.09
N PHE A 6 -11.88 -2.50 51.26
CA PHE A 6 -10.74 -2.81 50.37
C PHE A 6 -11.11 -3.63 49.13
N ALA A 7 -12.29 -4.26 49.12
CA ALA A 7 -12.74 -5.08 47.98
C ALA A 7 -13.22 -4.25 46.78
N SER A 8 -13.56 -2.97 46.99
CA SER A 8 -14.10 -2.09 45.94
C SER A 8 -13.02 -1.51 45.00
N THR A 9 -11.75 -1.49 45.40
CA THR A 9 -10.68 -0.89 44.56
C THR A 9 -10.14 -1.87 43.51
N ALA A 10 -10.22 -3.19 43.73
CA ALA A 10 -9.74 -4.19 42.78
C ALA A 10 -10.67 -4.36 41.55
N LEU A 11 -11.96 -4.07 41.70
CA LEU A 11 -12.93 -4.22 40.60
C LEU A 11 -12.87 -3.07 39.58
N ALA A 12 -12.27 -1.94 39.94
CA ALA A 12 -12.14 -0.77 39.05
C ALA A 12 -11.07 -0.96 37.96
N PHE A 13 -10.07 -1.82 38.19
CA PHE A 13 -8.98 -2.06 37.23
C PHE A 13 -9.33 -3.13 36.16
N ALA A 14 -10.40 -3.90 36.36
CA ALA A 14 -10.85 -4.91 35.38
C ALA A 14 -11.70 -4.31 34.25
N MET A 15 -12.10 -3.03 34.36
CA MET A 15 -12.94 -2.34 33.37
C MET A 15 -12.13 -1.45 32.41
N THR A 16 -10.82 -1.32 32.59
CA THR A 16 -9.92 -0.80 31.54
C THR A 16 -9.45 -1.95 30.63
N SER A 17 -10.42 -2.77 30.18
CA SER A 17 -10.28 -3.40 28.88
C SER A 17 -10.25 -2.24 27.89
N ASN A 18 -9.05 -1.81 27.54
CA ASN A 18 -8.83 -0.85 26.49
C ASN A 18 -9.46 -1.46 25.23
N ALA A 19 -10.70 -1.10 24.94
CA ALA A 19 -11.38 -1.52 23.73
C ALA A 19 -10.44 -1.12 22.60
N ALA A 20 -9.83 -2.11 21.96
CA ALA A 20 -9.08 -1.88 20.75
C ALA A 20 -10.11 -1.32 19.75
N PHE A 21 -10.09 0.00 19.58
CA PHE A 21 -10.85 0.68 18.54
C PHE A 21 -10.29 0.22 17.19
N ALA A 22 -10.76 -0.94 16.72
CA ALA A 22 -10.53 -1.48 15.39
C ALA A 22 -11.51 -0.85 14.37
N GLN A 23 -11.82 0.42 14.56
CA GLN A 23 -12.64 1.25 13.67
C GLN A 23 -11.97 2.62 13.77
N ASN A 24 -11.55 3.29 12.72
CA ASN A 24 -12.32 3.50 11.51
C ASN A 24 -11.40 4.17 10.46
N THR A 25 -10.56 3.40 9.77
CA THR A 25 -10.18 3.75 8.40
C THR A 25 -11.16 3.00 7.49
N THR A 26 -12.41 3.43 7.53
CA THR A 26 -13.33 3.14 6.43
C THR A 26 -12.82 3.92 5.23
N SER A 27 -12.30 3.17 4.25
CA SER A 27 -12.23 3.57 2.84
C SER A 27 -11.20 4.64 2.44
N ASP A 28 -9.93 4.48 2.80
CA ASP A 28 -8.85 5.12 2.01
C ASP A 28 -7.73 4.15 1.63
N ALA A 29 -7.30 3.28 2.56
CA ALA A 29 -6.26 2.27 2.28
C ALA A 29 -6.65 1.23 1.19
N ALA A 30 -7.94 0.83 1.13
CA ALA A 30 -8.41 -0.08 0.07
C ALA A 30 -8.46 0.61 -1.31
N ALA A 31 -8.65 1.93 -1.35
CA ALA A 31 -8.66 2.70 -2.59
C ALA A 31 -7.24 3.01 -3.07
N GLU A 32 -6.27 3.21 -2.16
CA GLU A 32 -4.84 3.34 -2.52
C GLU A 32 -4.28 2.05 -3.12
N SER A 33 -4.51 0.88 -2.51
CA SER A 33 -4.02 -0.39 -3.06
C SER A 33 -4.58 -0.68 -4.46
N GLN A 34 -5.84 -0.34 -4.70
CA GLN A 34 -6.47 -0.56 -6.01
C GLN A 34 -5.96 0.43 -7.08
N ARG A 35 -5.64 1.67 -6.69
CA ARG A 35 -4.99 2.67 -7.57
C ARG A 35 -3.53 2.29 -7.89
N GLU A 36 -2.81 1.68 -6.96
CA GLU A 36 -1.43 1.21 -7.17
C GLU A 36 -1.32 0.06 -8.17
N ASP A 37 -2.34 -0.81 -8.20
CA ASP A 37 -2.45 -1.88 -9.19
C ASP A 37 -2.87 -1.34 -10.56
N ASP A 38 -3.81 -0.40 -10.62
CA ASP A 38 -4.27 0.22 -11.87
C ASP A 38 -3.17 1.04 -12.57
N ASN A 39 -2.23 1.61 -11.82
CA ASN A 39 -1.10 2.38 -12.36
C ASN A 39 0.22 1.59 -12.39
N ALA A 40 0.15 0.25 -12.26
CA ALA A 40 1.33 -0.60 -12.30
C ALA A 40 1.87 -0.73 -13.74
N ILE A 41 3.14 -0.37 -13.94
CA ILE A 41 3.84 -0.63 -15.20
C ILE A 41 4.35 -2.07 -15.18
N VAL A 42 3.72 -2.94 -15.98
CA VAL A 42 4.14 -4.34 -16.16
C VAL A 42 5.13 -4.44 -17.30
N VAL A 43 6.30 -5.04 -17.03
CA VAL A 43 7.39 -5.20 -17.99
C VAL A 43 7.84 -6.65 -18.07
N THR A 44 8.45 -7.00 -19.21
CA THR A 44 9.08 -8.31 -19.42
C THR A 44 10.59 -8.15 -19.43
N ALA A 45 11.21 -8.15 -18.25
CA ALA A 45 12.66 -7.94 -18.12
C ALA A 45 13.48 -9.25 -18.01
N ARG A 46 12.90 -10.33 -17.47
CA ARG A 46 13.59 -11.60 -17.20
C ARG A 46 12.85 -12.82 -17.74
N LEU A 47 12.29 -12.69 -18.94
CA LEU A 47 11.41 -13.70 -19.56
C LEU A 47 10.16 -14.02 -18.70
N ARG A 48 9.80 -13.11 -17.80
CA ARG A 48 8.64 -13.17 -16.93
C ARG A 48 8.06 -11.78 -16.76
N ASN A 49 6.74 -11.70 -16.58
CA ASN A 49 6.02 -10.45 -16.37
C ASN A 49 6.15 -10.04 -14.89
N GLU A 50 6.68 -8.84 -14.64
CA GLU A 50 6.86 -8.27 -13.31
C GLU A 50 6.55 -6.77 -13.35
N ARG A 51 6.22 -6.17 -12.21
CA ARG A 51 6.08 -4.71 -12.12
C ARG A 51 7.47 -4.08 -12.19
N LEU A 52 7.56 -2.91 -12.81
CA LEU A 52 8.83 -2.18 -12.98
C LEU A 52 9.57 -1.98 -11.65
N ILE A 53 8.84 -1.73 -10.55
CA ILE A 53 9.41 -1.50 -9.22
C ILE A 53 10.06 -2.75 -8.61
N ASP A 54 9.67 -3.95 -9.06
CA ASP A 54 10.13 -5.24 -8.55
C ASP A 54 11.30 -5.81 -9.39
N VAL A 55 11.69 -5.13 -10.46
CA VAL A 55 12.78 -5.53 -11.35
C VAL A 55 14.12 -5.01 -10.81
N PRO A 56 15.08 -5.89 -10.44
CA PRO A 56 16.38 -5.49 -9.90
C PRO A 56 17.38 -5.15 -11.02
N LEU A 57 16.94 -4.42 -12.04
CA LEU A 57 17.73 -3.98 -13.20
C LEU A 57 17.36 -2.54 -13.53
N ALA A 58 18.31 -1.77 -14.04
CA ALA A 58 18.00 -0.44 -14.58
C ALA A 58 17.21 -0.59 -15.88
N VAL A 59 15.97 -0.08 -15.90
CA VAL A 59 15.06 -0.14 -17.05
C VAL A 59 14.58 1.27 -17.38
N SER A 60 14.61 1.63 -18.66
CA SER A 60 14.00 2.85 -19.18
C SER A 60 12.68 2.50 -19.87
N VAL A 61 11.66 3.34 -19.70
CA VAL A 61 10.33 3.15 -20.28
C VAL A 61 9.98 4.41 -21.05
N THR A 62 9.59 4.24 -22.32
CA THR A 62 9.11 5.32 -23.19
C THR A 62 7.66 5.07 -23.53
N THR A 63 6.80 6.07 -23.35
CA THR A 63 5.36 5.93 -23.67
C THR A 63 5.08 6.24 -25.14
N ALA A 64 3.90 5.83 -25.61
CA ALA A 64 3.47 6.07 -26.99
C ALA A 64 3.28 7.57 -27.29
N GLU A 65 2.81 8.36 -26.33
CA GLU A 65 2.63 9.80 -26.46
C GLU A 65 3.97 10.52 -26.61
N GLN A 66 4.99 10.09 -25.86
CA GLN A 66 6.35 10.64 -25.98
C GLN A 66 6.94 10.32 -27.36
N LEU A 67 6.80 9.07 -27.81
CA LEU A 67 7.25 8.63 -29.13
C LEU A 67 6.60 9.47 -30.27
N GLY A 68 5.30 9.74 -30.15
CA GLY A 68 4.55 10.54 -31.12
C GLY A 68 4.94 12.02 -31.14
N ARG A 69 5.19 12.61 -29.96
CA ARG A 69 5.68 14.01 -29.84
C ARG A 69 7.07 14.18 -30.45
N ASP A 70 7.94 13.21 -30.20
CA ASP A 70 9.34 13.29 -30.61
C ASP A 70 9.54 12.79 -32.06
N GLN A 71 8.45 12.39 -32.73
CA GLN A 71 8.41 11.87 -34.10
C GLN A 71 9.39 10.71 -34.34
N ILE A 72 9.50 9.83 -33.36
CA ILE A 72 10.38 8.66 -33.42
C ILE A 72 9.63 7.52 -34.12
N TYR A 73 10.13 7.08 -35.28
CA TYR A 73 9.50 6.03 -36.10
C TYR A 73 10.35 4.75 -36.21
N SER A 74 11.57 4.77 -35.67
CA SER A 74 12.52 3.66 -35.73
C SER A 74 13.10 3.38 -34.35
N LEU A 75 13.39 2.10 -34.08
CA LEU A 75 14.00 1.67 -32.82
C LEU A 75 15.44 2.19 -32.65
N THR A 76 16.13 2.51 -33.74
CA THR A 76 17.49 3.07 -33.68
C THR A 76 17.51 4.50 -33.12
N ASP A 77 16.38 5.18 -33.17
CA ASP A 77 16.25 6.58 -32.75
C ASP A 77 15.78 6.70 -31.28
N LEU A 78 15.73 5.57 -30.55
CA LEU A 78 15.37 5.46 -29.14
C LEU A 78 16.59 5.38 -28.20
#